data_AF-A0A4R9F0A3-F1
#
_entry.id   AF-A0A4R9F0A3-F1
#
_cell.length_a   1.000
_cell.length_b   1.000
_cell.length_c   1.000
_cell.angle_alpha   90.00
_cell.angle_beta   90.00
_cell.angle_gamma   90.00
#
_symmetry.space_group_name_H-M   'P 1'
#
loop_
_entity.id
_entity.type
_entity.pdbx_description
1 polymer ?
#
loop_
_entity_poly.entity_id
_entity_poly.type
_entity_poly.pdbx_seq_one_letter_code
_entity_poly.pdbx_strand_id
1 'polypeptide(L)'
;MLKPSGTASSEQQEPLDRVVAGSSRRLMWTLACPAPEWTALAEDALQRRAGSSGAGWAIAGPDLFGMGMALTGAAWGVELHSGLDSLGSVLKSGARRPAAVVLPVAPDMAGLARATRLARCWLDDERFRGCRLTVVTRGAVTAVTCDEAPDPAPAAVWEAVRALLPRHTGRLALLDLGAAGESMRRLAKALLCDADELALRSGEVLMRRQEAAAGGVRRAEARPLAPRPA
;
A
#
# COMPACT_ATOMS: atom_id res chain seq x y z
N MET A 1 33.10 62.38 -4.65
CA MET A 1 34.54 62.72 -4.74
C MET A 1 35.33 61.73 -3.89
N LEU A 2 36.29 61.05 -4.54
CA LEU A 2 37.48 60.34 -4.04
C LEU A 2 37.37 59.21 -2.95
N LYS A 3 37.54 57.96 -3.43
CA LYS A 3 38.34 56.86 -2.81
C LYS A 3 39.87 57.20 -2.93
N PRO A 4 40.89 56.40 -2.52
CA PRO A 4 40.95 55.03 -1.97
C PRO A 4 42.02 54.78 -0.86
N SER A 5 42.11 53.54 -0.36
CA SER A 5 43.34 52.77 0.03
C SER A 5 42.84 51.48 0.72
N GLY A 6 43.19 50.24 0.38
CA GLY A 6 44.29 49.70 -0.40
C GLY A 6 45.05 48.71 0.48
N THR A 7 44.88 47.40 0.26
CA THR A 7 45.97 46.40 0.24
C THR A 7 45.40 45.01 -0.08
N ALA A 8 45.96 44.42 -1.12
CA ALA A 8 45.83 43.01 -1.49
C ALA A 8 47.17 42.32 -1.21
N SER A 9 47.13 41.06 -0.77
CA SER A 9 48.17 40.02 -0.87
C SER A 9 47.45 38.71 -0.57
N SER A 10 47.08 37.91 -1.59
CA SER A 10 47.89 36.97 -2.38
C SER A 10 48.33 35.75 -1.58
N GLU A 11 48.03 34.58 -2.18
CA GLU A 11 48.51 33.23 -1.89
C GLU A 11 48.07 32.63 -0.54
N GLN A 12 47.45 31.46 -0.47
CA GLN A 12 47.97 30.22 -1.06
C GLN A 12 46.86 29.26 -1.47
N GLN A 13 47.10 28.60 -2.59
CA GLN A 13 46.33 27.49 -3.11
C GLN A 13 47.34 26.41 -3.46
N GLU A 14 47.28 25.25 -2.78
CA GLU A 14 47.61 23.93 -3.32
C GLU A 14 47.25 22.80 -2.33
N PRO A 15 47.09 21.56 -2.82
CA PRO A 15 46.08 20.60 -2.35
C PRO A 15 46.73 19.38 -1.68
N LEU A 16 46.08 18.20 -1.78
CA LEU A 16 46.45 16.87 -1.27
C LEU A 16 45.87 16.61 0.15
N ASP A 17 45.17 15.53 0.48
CA ASP A 17 45.00 14.25 -0.19
C ASP A 17 43.83 13.49 0.47
N ARG A 18 43.19 12.66 -0.35
CA ARG A 18 42.47 11.41 -0.08
C ARG A 18 41.84 11.10 1.30
N VAL A 19 40.53 10.84 1.20
CA VAL A 19 39.79 9.64 1.65
C VAL A 19 39.81 9.34 3.15
N VAL A 20 38.66 9.58 3.80
CA VAL A 20 37.93 8.51 4.51
C VAL A 20 36.44 8.68 4.25
N ALA A 21 35.83 7.64 3.69
CA ALA A 21 34.38 7.45 3.69
C ALA A 21 33.87 7.47 5.13
N GLY A 22 33.29 8.59 5.55
CA GLY A 22 32.77 8.80 6.89
C GLY A 22 31.29 9.08 6.84
N SER A 23 30.50 7.99 6.83
CA SER A 23 29.08 7.90 7.15
C SER A 23 28.35 9.24 7.41
N SER A 24 27.64 9.74 6.41
CA SER A 24 26.58 10.72 6.59
C SER A 24 25.53 10.14 7.53
N ARG A 25 25.73 10.38 8.84
CA ARG A 25 24.73 10.13 9.87
C ARG A 25 23.56 11.02 9.53
N ARG A 26 22.60 10.42 8.83
CA ARG A 26 21.18 10.48 9.14
C ARG A 26 20.81 11.80 9.83
N LEU A 27 20.50 12.81 9.03
CA LEU A 27 19.51 13.81 9.44
C LEU A 27 18.20 13.02 9.59
N MET A 28 18.10 12.38 10.75
CA MET A 28 17.04 11.49 11.16
C MET A 28 15.86 12.37 11.51
N TRP A 29 15.17 12.83 10.47
CA TRP A 29 13.78 13.24 10.60
C TRP A 29 13.04 12.16 11.39
N THR A 30 12.11 12.61 12.23
CA THR A 30 11.31 11.81 13.16
C THR A 30 10.40 10.84 12.39
N LEU A 31 10.98 9.86 11.70
CA LEU A 31 10.25 8.72 11.21
C LEU A 31 9.83 7.90 12.42
N ALA A 32 8.52 7.85 12.64
CA ALA A 32 7.95 6.83 13.48
C ALA A 32 8.48 5.46 13.03
N CYS A 33 9.03 4.70 13.97
CA CYS A 33 9.54 3.37 13.65
C CYS A 33 8.34 2.46 13.28
N PRO A 34 8.41 1.69 12.17
CA PRO A 34 7.40 0.68 11.89
C PRO A 34 7.25 -0.29 13.06
N ALA A 35 6.02 -0.75 13.34
CA ALA A 35 5.84 -1.87 14.26
C ALA A 35 6.51 -3.15 13.68
N PRO A 36 6.87 -4.16 14.50
CA PRO A 36 7.72 -5.28 14.08
C PRO A 36 7.23 -6.04 12.82
N GLU A 37 5.92 -6.16 12.67
CA GLU A 37 5.24 -6.81 11.54
C GLU A 37 5.07 -5.90 10.32
N TRP A 38 5.48 -4.63 10.39
CA TRP A 38 5.38 -3.67 9.30
C TRP A 38 6.76 -3.31 8.74
N THR A 39 6.82 -3.05 7.45
CA THR A 39 8.05 -2.62 6.79
C THR A 39 7.73 -1.53 5.76
N ALA A 40 8.50 -0.44 5.78
CA ALA A 40 8.35 0.63 4.82
C ALA A 40 8.63 0.12 3.40
N LEU A 41 7.73 0.44 2.48
CA LEU A 41 7.94 0.21 1.05
C LEU A 41 9.02 1.15 0.56
N ALA A 42 10.16 0.60 0.12
CA ALA A 42 11.27 1.39 -0.40
C ALA A 42 10.79 2.35 -1.51
N GLU A 43 11.39 3.54 -1.60
CA GLU A 43 10.94 4.59 -2.52
C GLU A 43 10.93 4.12 -3.98
N ASP A 44 11.92 3.33 -4.38
CA ASP A 44 12.07 2.80 -5.74
C ASP A 44 11.39 1.44 -5.95
N ALA A 45 10.87 0.82 -4.89
CA ALA A 45 10.09 -0.40 -4.97
C ALA A 45 8.68 -0.08 -5.48
N LEU A 46 8.56 0.20 -6.77
CA LEU A 46 7.33 0.07 -7.52
C LEU A 46 7.37 -1.27 -8.24
N GLN A 47 7.07 -2.35 -7.52
CA GLN A 47 6.59 -3.55 -8.18
C GLN A 47 5.20 -3.20 -8.69
N ARG A 48 5.11 -2.79 -9.97
CA ARG A 48 3.82 -2.78 -10.65
C ARG A 48 3.30 -4.19 -10.58
N ARG A 49 2.09 -4.32 -10.06
CA ARG A 49 1.33 -5.55 -10.14
C ARG A 49 1.42 -6.18 -11.53
N ALA A 50 1.95 -7.39 -11.59
CA ALA A 50 1.92 -8.18 -12.82
C ALA A 50 0.45 -8.38 -13.25
N GLY A 51 0.10 -7.90 -14.44
CA GLY A 51 -1.27 -8.00 -14.97
C GLY A 51 -2.22 -6.85 -14.58
N SER A 52 -1.74 -5.73 -14.02
CA SER A 52 -2.56 -4.51 -13.98
C SER A 52 -2.70 -3.92 -15.40
N SER A 53 -3.66 -4.43 -16.16
CA SER A 53 -3.96 -3.95 -17.53
C SER A 53 -4.90 -2.74 -17.55
N GLY A 54 -5.33 -2.27 -16.38
CA GLY A 54 -6.27 -1.15 -16.22
C GLY A 54 -5.60 0.21 -16.19
N ALA A 55 -6.35 1.24 -16.55
CA ALA A 55 -5.98 2.64 -16.35
C ALA A 55 -7.06 3.30 -15.46
N GLY A 56 -6.64 4.15 -14.53
CA GLY A 56 -7.58 4.88 -13.67
C GLY A 56 -7.95 4.15 -12.38
N TRP A 57 -8.62 4.91 -11.52
CA TRP A 57 -9.03 4.51 -10.19
C TRP A 57 -10.55 4.52 -10.12
N ALA A 58 -11.15 3.56 -9.40
CA ALA A 58 -12.58 3.59 -9.11
C ALA A 58 -12.80 3.63 -7.60
N ILE A 59 -13.61 4.55 -7.11
CA ILE A 59 -14.09 4.58 -5.72
C ILE A 59 -15.52 4.06 -5.71
N ALA A 60 -15.75 2.96 -5.00
CA ALA A 60 -17.04 2.33 -4.88
C ALA A 60 -17.72 2.73 -3.56
N GLY A 61 -18.63 3.68 -3.63
CA GLY A 61 -19.32 4.26 -2.48
C GLY A 61 -18.92 5.72 -2.24
N PRO A 62 -19.36 6.30 -1.11
CA PRO A 62 -19.02 7.68 -0.75
C PRO A 62 -17.51 7.83 -0.55
N ASP A 63 -16.93 8.95 -1.00
CA ASP A 63 -15.52 9.27 -0.75
C ASP A 63 -15.31 9.81 0.67
N LEU A 64 -15.38 8.91 1.65
CA LEU A 64 -15.34 9.25 3.08
C LEU A 64 -14.02 9.88 3.53
N PHE A 65 -12.94 9.63 2.80
CA PHE A 65 -11.59 10.02 3.20
C PHE A 65 -10.94 11.07 2.29
N GLY A 66 -11.64 11.53 1.24
CA GLY A 66 -11.11 12.50 0.28
C GLY A 66 -10.09 11.89 -0.71
N MET A 67 -10.20 10.60 -0.99
CA MET A 67 -9.30 9.86 -1.86
C MET A 67 -9.45 10.27 -3.32
N GLY A 68 -10.63 10.74 -3.75
CA GLY A 68 -10.85 11.22 -5.10
C GLY A 68 -9.90 12.37 -5.43
N MET A 69 -9.84 13.37 -4.55
CA MET A 69 -8.92 14.49 -4.68
C MET A 69 -7.45 14.05 -4.56
N ALA A 70 -7.13 13.14 -3.64
CA ALA A 70 -5.76 12.63 -3.47
C ALA A 70 -5.24 11.85 -4.69
N LEU A 71 -6.13 11.21 -5.45
CA LEU A 71 -5.78 10.43 -6.64
C LEU A 71 -5.78 11.25 -7.93
N THR A 72 -6.41 12.42 -7.98
CA THR A 72 -6.41 13.31 -9.17
C THR A 72 -5.01 13.76 -9.58
N GLY A 73 -4.06 13.83 -8.65
CA GLY A 73 -2.65 14.13 -8.94
C GLY A 73 -1.89 12.98 -9.62
N ALA A 74 -2.49 11.80 -9.74
CA ALA A 74 -1.92 10.68 -10.49
C ALA A 74 -2.17 10.88 -12.00
N ALA A 75 -1.35 10.26 -12.84
CA ALA A 75 -1.46 10.34 -14.31
C ALA A 75 -2.80 9.77 -14.87
N TRP A 76 -3.67 9.22 -14.03
CA TRP A 76 -4.93 8.59 -14.42
C TRP A 76 -6.12 9.22 -13.69
N GLY A 77 -7.28 9.27 -14.37
CA GLY A 77 -8.52 9.78 -13.79
C GLY A 77 -9.09 8.90 -12.68
N VAL A 78 -10.01 9.50 -11.90
CA VAL A 78 -10.75 8.83 -10.83
C VAL A 78 -12.24 8.82 -11.17
N GLU A 79 -12.85 7.66 -11.11
CA GLU A 79 -14.30 7.49 -11.27
C GLU A 79 -14.96 7.22 -9.91
N LEU A 80 -16.02 7.98 -9.62
CA LEU A 80 -16.83 7.78 -8.42
C LEU A 80 -18.08 6.98 -8.79
N HIS A 81 -18.32 5.89 -8.07
CA HIS A 81 -19.47 5.02 -8.26
C HIS A 81 -20.27 4.98 -6.95
N SER A 82 -21.61 4.95 -7.02
CA SER A 82 -22.46 4.89 -5.81
C SER A 82 -22.29 3.58 -5.01
N GLY A 83 -21.73 2.55 -5.64
CA GLY A 83 -21.40 1.26 -5.05
C GLY A 83 -20.92 0.26 -6.09
N LEU A 84 -20.71 -1.00 -5.67
CA LEU A 84 -20.23 -2.06 -6.56
C LEU A 84 -21.20 -2.36 -7.71
N ASP A 85 -22.52 -2.21 -7.54
CA ASP A 85 -23.49 -2.46 -8.61
C ASP A 85 -23.41 -1.45 -9.75
N SER A 86 -23.18 -0.17 -9.41
CA SER A 86 -22.92 0.90 -10.37
C SER A 86 -21.65 0.58 -11.18
N LEU A 87 -20.56 0.27 -10.49
CA LEU A 87 -19.30 -0.12 -11.14
C LEU A 87 -19.46 -1.37 -12.02
N GLY A 88 -20.13 -2.40 -11.52
CA GLY A 88 -20.38 -3.64 -12.24
C GLY A 88 -21.24 -3.45 -13.49
N SER A 89 -22.13 -2.45 -13.51
CA SER A 89 -22.92 -2.10 -14.68
C SER A 89 -22.07 -1.44 -15.76
N VAL A 90 -21.17 -0.54 -15.38
CA VAL A 90 -20.21 0.13 -16.28
C VAL A 90 -19.20 -0.86 -16.85
N LEU A 91 -18.69 -1.80 -16.04
CA LEU A 91 -17.81 -2.86 -16.55
C LEU A 91 -18.54 -3.81 -17.51
N LYS A 92 -19.82 -4.12 -17.25
CA LYS A 92 -20.64 -4.96 -18.14
C LYS A 92 -20.92 -4.30 -19.49
N SER A 93 -20.99 -2.97 -19.55
CA SER A 93 -21.14 -2.23 -20.81
C SER A 93 -19.84 -2.10 -21.62
N GLY A 94 -18.74 -2.71 -21.17
CA GLY A 94 -17.47 -2.76 -21.89
C GLY A 94 -16.51 -1.62 -21.55
N ALA A 95 -16.74 -0.89 -20.46
CA ALA A 95 -15.78 0.10 -19.98
C ALA A 95 -14.42 -0.55 -19.65
N ARG A 96 -13.36 0.25 -19.73
CA ARG A 96 -12.03 -0.22 -19.33
C ARG A 96 -12.02 -0.55 -17.84
N ARG A 97 -11.30 -1.62 -17.49
CA ARG A 97 -11.10 -2.01 -16.10
C ARG A 97 -10.22 -0.99 -15.38
N PRO A 98 -10.58 -0.54 -14.17
CA PRO A 98 -9.72 0.31 -13.36
C PRO A 98 -8.49 -0.49 -12.91
N ALA A 99 -7.37 0.20 -12.70
CA ALA A 99 -6.14 -0.39 -12.16
C ALA A 99 -6.34 -0.86 -10.71
N ALA A 100 -7.12 -0.12 -9.93
CA ALA A 100 -7.55 -0.50 -8.59
C ALA A 100 -8.96 0.03 -8.29
N VAL A 101 -9.73 -0.76 -7.55
CA VAL A 101 -11.02 -0.36 -6.98
C VAL A 101 -10.85 -0.16 -5.48
N VAL A 102 -11.36 0.96 -4.97
CA VAL A 102 -11.21 1.37 -3.58
C VAL A 102 -12.59 1.40 -2.92
N LEU A 103 -12.71 0.75 -1.77
CA LEU A 103 -13.91 0.73 -0.95
C LEU A 103 -13.60 1.36 0.42
N PRO A 104 -13.81 2.67 0.60
CA PRO A 104 -13.76 3.28 1.93
C PRO A 104 -14.88 2.76 2.82
N VAL A 105 -14.53 2.40 4.05
CA VAL A 105 -15.46 1.91 5.07
C VAL A 105 -15.59 2.92 6.19
N ALA A 106 -16.83 3.28 6.53
CA ALA A 106 -17.10 4.14 7.68
C ALA A 106 -16.64 3.46 8.99
N PRO A 107 -16.11 4.22 9.96
CA PRO A 107 -15.61 3.68 11.23
C PRO A 107 -16.75 3.37 12.21
N ASP A 108 -17.77 2.62 11.77
CA ASP A 108 -18.91 2.21 12.58
C ASP A 108 -19.19 0.72 12.46
N MET A 109 -20.03 0.19 13.35
CA MET A 109 -20.37 -1.24 13.38
C MET A 109 -21.19 -1.69 12.16
N ALA A 110 -21.94 -0.80 11.53
CA ALA A 110 -22.64 -1.11 10.28
C ALA A 110 -21.64 -1.30 9.13
N GLY A 111 -20.50 -0.61 9.19
CA GLY A 111 -19.34 -0.73 8.34
C GLY A 111 -18.78 -2.15 8.29
N LEU A 112 -18.72 -2.86 9.42
CA LEU A 112 -18.26 -4.25 9.49
C LEU A 112 -19.11 -5.20 8.62
N ALA A 113 -20.42 -5.23 8.87
CA ALA A 113 -21.33 -6.09 8.14
C ALA A 113 -21.36 -5.72 6.64
N ARG A 114 -21.34 -4.42 6.33
CA ARG A 114 -21.31 -3.91 4.96
C ARG A 114 -20.02 -4.28 4.24
N ALA A 115 -18.85 -4.06 4.84
CA ALA A 115 -17.56 -4.33 4.24
C ALA A 115 -17.38 -5.82 3.95
N THR A 116 -17.73 -6.69 4.91
CA THR A 116 -17.66 -8.14 4.74
C THR A 116 -18.59 -8.61 3.62
N ARG A 117 -19.83 -8.10 3.58
CA ARG A 117 -20.78 -8.42 2.50
C ARG A 117 -20.26 -7.98 1.13
N LEU A 118 -19.78 -6.73 1.01
CA LEU A 118 -19.28 -6.20 -0.26
C LEU A 118 -18.00 -6.92 -0.72
N ALA A 119 -17.11 -7.27 0.19
CA ALA A 119 -15.93 -8.07 -0.12
C ALA A 119 -16.31 -9.46 -0.67
N ARG A 120 -17.30 -10.13 -0.07
CA ARG A 120 -17.81 -11.41 -0.60
C ARG A 120 -18.47 -11.25 -1.96
N CYS A 121 -19.38 -10.28 -2.11
CA CYS A 121 -19.99 -9.97 -3.42
C CYS A 121 -18.94 -9.72 -4.51
N TRP A 122 -17.87 -9.00 -4.17
CA TRP A 122 -16.76 -8.76 -5.09
C TRP A 122 -16.05 -10.05 -5.52
N LEU A 123 -15.82 -10.96 -4.58
CA LEU A 123 -15.10 -12.21 -4.83
C LEU A 123 -15.94 -13.19 -5.68
N ASP A 124 -17.24 -13.23 -5.45
CA ASP A 124 -18.20 -14.11 -6.11
C ASP A 124 -18.64 -13.61 -7.50
N ASP A 125 -18.45 -12.32 -7.80
CA ASP A 125 -18.90 -11.71 -9.04
C ASP A 125 -17.81 -11.73 -10.14
N GLU A 126 -18.13 -12.47 -11.20
CA GLU A 126 -17.29 -12.67 -12.38
C GLU A 126 -16.92 -11.38 -13.09
N ARG A 127 -17.76 -10.35 -13.03
CA ARG A 127 -17.51 -9.04 -13.65
C ARG A 127 -16.24 -8.39 -13.10
N PHE A 128 -15.90 -8.67 -11.85
CA PHE A 128 -14.74 -8.12 -11.18
C PHE A 128 -13.48 -9.00 -11.29
N ARG A 129 -13.55 -10.17 -11.95
CA ARG A 129 -12.36 -11.02 -12.15
C ARG A 129 -11.26 -10.28 -12.90
N GLY A 130 -10.07 -10.16 -12.32
CA GLY A 130 -8.94 -9.42 -12.90
C GLY A 130 -8.81 -7.98 -12.38
N CYS A 131 -9.77 -7.50 -11.59
CA CYS A 131 -9.63 -6.29 -10.80
C CYS A 131 -9.24 -6.63 -9.35
N ARG A 132 -8.70 -5.66 -8.61
CA ARG A 132 -8.47 -5.76 -7.16
C ARG A 132 -9.35 -4.79 -6.40
N LEU A 133 -9.99 -5.28 -5.34
CA LEU A 133 -10.67 -4.43 -4.36
C LEU A 133 -9.72 -4.15 -3.20
N THR A 134 -9.49 -2.88 -2.91
CA THR A 134 -8.80 -2.43 -1.69
C THR A 134 -9.84 -1.87 -0.74
N VAL A 135 -10.04 -2.56 0.38
CA VAL A 135 -10.88 -2.07 1.49
C VAL A 135 -10.04 -1.08 2.28
N VAL A 136 -10.55 0.15 2.42
CA VAL A 136 -9.83 1.24 3.09
C VAL A 136 -10.47 1.56 4.42
N THR A 137 -9.65 1.58 5.47
CA THR A 137 -10.01 1.96 6.83
C THR A 137 -9.16 3.14 7.28
N ARG A 138 -9.47 3.67 8.47
CA ARG A 138 -8.63 4.64 9.18
C ARG A 138 -8.52 4.22 10.63
N GLY A 139 -7.32 4.23 11.19
CA GLY A 139 -7.08 3.90 12.59
C GLY A 139 -7.43 2.44 12.95
N ALA A 140 -7.41 1.53 11.98
CA ALA A 140 -7.72 0.13 12.22
C ALA A 140 -6.54 -0.67 12.78
N VAL A 141 -5.32 -0.18 12.59
CA VAL A 141 -4.09 -0.90 12.96
C VAL A 141 -3.03 0.05 13.51
N THR A 142 -2.15 -0.51 14.35
CA THR A 142 -0.90 0.12 14.76
C THR A 142 0.19 -0.28 13.76
N ALA A 143 0.46 0.59 12.78
CA ALA A 143 1.47 0.35 11.74
C ALA A 143 2.84 0.94 12.09
N VAL A 144 2.86 1.98 12.93
CA VAL A 144 4.07 2.58 13.51
C VAL A 144 3.95 2.68 15.02
N THR A 145 5.08 2.77 15.72
CA THR A 145 5.14 2.75 17.19
C THR A 145 4.46 3.94 17.88
N CYS A 146 4.20 5.02 17.16
CA CYS A 146 3.52 6.20 17.69
C CYS A 146 2.04 6.30 17.29
N ASP A 147 1.50 5.30 16.61
CA ASP A 147 0.06 5.25 16.35
C ASP A 147 -0.70 5.16 17.68
N GLU A 148 -1.86 5.81 17.72
CA GLU A 148 -2.82 5.60 18.80
C GLU A 148 -3.32 4.14 18.79
N ALA A 149 -3.94 3.73 19.90
CA ALA A 149 -4.57 2.42 19.97
C ALA A 149 -5.67 2.31 18.89
N PRO A 150 -5.76 1.18 18.15
CA PRO A 150 -6.75 1.04 17.08
C PRO A 150 -8.18 1.23 17.57
N ASP A 151 -8.97 1.94 16.78
CA ASP A 151 -10.39 2.10 17.03
C ASP A 151 -11.10 0.74 16.87
N PRO A 152 -11.94 0.31 17.83
CA PRO A 152 -12.51 -1.04 17.82
C PRO A 152 -13.32 -1.39 16.57
N ALA A 153 -14.10 -0.43 16.04
CA ALA A 153 -14.96 -0.64 14.88
C ALA A 153 -14.16 -0.86 13.58
N PRO A 154 -13.26 0.05 13.14
CA PRO A 154 -12.43 -0.19 11.97
C PRO A 154 -11.44 -1.36 12.17
N ALA A 155 -10.95 -1.62 13.38
CA ALA A 155 -10.15 -2.82 13.67
C ALA A 155 -10.94 -4.13 13.43
N ALA A 156 -12.22 -4.17 13.82
CA ALA A 156 -13.09 -5.31 13.55
C ALA A 156 -13.32 -5.51 12.03
N VAL A 157 -13.51 -4.41 11.28
CA VAL A 157 -13.59 -4.45 9.80
C VAL A 157 -12.32 -5.05 9.21
N TRP A 158 -11.17 -4.56 9.67
CA TRP A 158 -9.85 -5.02 9.21
C TRP A 158 -9.72 -6.52 9.36
N GLU A 159 -9.91 -7.04 10.57
CA GLU A 159 -9.74 -8.46 10.86
C GLU A 159 -10.74 -9.35 10.11
N ALA A 160 -11.99 -8.91 9.98
CA ALA A 160 -13.01 -9.67 9.23
C ALA A 160 -12.68 -9.80 7.74
N VAL A 161 -12.17 -8.73 7.12
CA VAL A 161 -11.75 -8.75 5.71
C VAL A 161 -10.42 -9.48 5.55
N ARG A 162 -9.48 -9.31 6.50
CA ARG A 162 -8.19 -9.98 6.54
C ARG A 162 -8.34 -11.50 6.54
N ALA A 163 -9.34 -12.02 7.26
CA ALA A 163 -9.66 -13.45 7.27
C ALA A 163 -10.04 -14.03 5.88
N LEU A 164 -10.40 -13.18 4.91
CA LEU A 164 -10.68 -13.58 3.52
C LEU A 164 -9.41 -13.63 2.65
N LEU A 165 -8.35 -12.90 3.01
CA LEU A 165 -7.15 -12.73 2.18
C LEU A 165 -6.45 -14.04 1.79
N PRO A 166 -6.23 -15.04 2.70
CA PRO A 166 -5.46 -16.24 2.37
C PRO A 166 -5.99 -17.05 1.19
N ARG A 167 -7.28 -16.90 0.85
CA ARG A 167 -7.93 -17.59 -0.27
C ARG A 167 -8.02 -16.74 -1.53
N HIS A 168 -7.67 -15.45 -1.44
CA HIS A 168 -8.01 -14.43 -2.44
C HIS A 168 -6.88 -13.40 -2.67
N THR A 169 -5.62 -13.80 -2.50
CA THR A 169 -4.44 -12.99 -2.81
C THR A 169 -4.52 -12.40 -4.22
N GLY A 170 -4.19 -11.11 -4.35
CA GLY A 170 -4.27 -10.40 -5.63
C GLY A 170 -5.71 -10.10 -6.10
N ARG A 171 -6.76 -10.46 -5.37
CA ARG A 171 -8.14 -10.00 -5.66
C ARG A 171 -8.67 -9.04 -4.60
N LEU A 172 -8.13 -9.13 -3.39
CA LEU A 172 -8.50 -8.32 -2.24
C LEU A 172 -7.23 -7.71 -1.62
N ALA A 173 -7.36 -6.56 -0.98
CA ALA A 173 -6.33 -5.91 -0.17
C ALA A 173 -6.97 -5.08 0.94
N LEU A 174 -6.17 -4.76 1.94
CA LEU A 174 -6.49 -3.86 3.02
C LEU A 174 -5.50 -2.69 3.02
N LEU A 175 -6.01 -1.48 3.18
CA LEU A 175 -5.21 -0.26 3.34
C LEU A 175 -5.74 0.57 4.50
N ASP A 176 -4.93 0.76 5.53
CA ASP A 176 -5.29 1.62 6.66
C ASP A 176 -4.66 2.99 6.52
N LEU A 177 -5.46 4.04 6.60
CA LEU A 177 -4.99 5.42 6.60
C LEU A 177 -4.65 5.86 8.03
N GLY A 178 -3.64 6.70 8.16
CA GLY A 178 -3.33 7.41 9.40
C GLY A 178 -4.43 8.42 9.78
N ALA A 179 -4.13 9.23 10.80
CA ALA A 179 -5.05 10.21 11.35
C ALA A 179 -5.57 11.21 10.31
N ALA A 180 -6.67 11.89 10.64
CA ALA A 180 -7.22 12.91 9.76
C ALA A 180 -6.22 14.05 9.51
N GLY A 181 -6.06 14.42 8.25
CA GLY A 181 -5.10 15.44 7.81
C GLY A 181 -3.72 14.91 7.43
N GLU A 182 -3.43 13.63 7.67
CA GLU A 182 -2.19 13.03 7.18
C GLU A 182 -2.13 13.00 5.64
N SER A 183 -0.92 13.11 5.11
CA SER A 183 -0.70 13.15 3.67
C SER A 183 -1.07 11.84 2.99
N MET A 184 -1.94 11.93 1.98
CA MET A 184 -2.27 10.82 1.09
C MET A 184 -1.47 10.82 -0.22
N ARG A 185 -0.36 11.58 -0.31
CA ARG A 185 0.41 11.76 -1.56
C ARG A 185 0.87 10.45 -2.21
N ARG A 186 1.16 9.42 -1.41
CA ARG A 186 1.57 8.09 -1.90
C ARG A 186 0.41 7.09 -2.03
N LEU A 187 -0.85 7.52 -1.94
CA LEU A 187 -2.02 6.65 -2.08
C LEU A 187 -2.02 5.87 -3.41
N ALA A 188 -1.75 6.53 -4.54
CA ALA A 188 -1.63 5.86 -5.84
C ALA A 188 -0.55 4.77 -5.84
N LYS A 189 0.59 5.02 -5.16
CA LYS A 189 1.66 4.03 -5.01
C LYS A 189 1.21 2.85 -4.13
N ALA A 190 0.50 3.12 -3.04
CA ALA A 190 -0.05 2.07 -2.17
C ALA A 190 -1.01 1.15 -2.94
N LEU A 191 -1.94 1.72 -3.72
CA LEU A 191 -2.92 0.96 -4.50
C LEU A 191 -2.29 0.08 -5.61
N LEU A 192 -1.10 0.44 -6.08
CA LEU A 192 -0.35 -0.34 -7.08
C LEU A 192 0.56 -1.41 -6.46
N CYS A 193 0.77 -1.38 -5.15
CA CYS A 193 1.58 -2.36 -4.44
C CYS A 193 0.87 -3.72 -4.38
N ASP A 194 1.61 -4.80 -4.60
CA ASP A 194 1.06 -6.16 -4.55
C ASP A 194 0.81 -6.71 -3.14
N ALA A 195 1.25 -6.02 -2.08
CA ALA A 195 1.01 -6.46 -0.71
C ALA A 195 -0.49 -6.48 -0.39
N ASP A 196 -0.95 -7.50 0.33
CA ASP A 196 -2.35 -7.68 0.70
C ASP A 196 -2.78 -6.81 1.88
N GLU A 197 -1.83 -6.35 2.69
CA GLU A 197 -2.07 -5.52 3.87
C GLU A 197 -1.09 -4.34 3.86
N LEU A 198 -1.64 -3.13 3.82
CA LEU A 198 -0.93 -1.87 3.64
C LEU A 198 -1.36 -0.86 4.71
N ALA A 199 -0.46 0.04 5.08
CA ALA A 199 -0.81 1.22 5.86
C ALA A 199 -0.17 2.46 5.24
N LEU A 200 -0.86 3.59 5.28
CA LEU A 200 -0.33 4.88 4.87
C LEU A 200 -0.20 5.75 6.11
N ARG A 201 1.04 6.09 6.48
CA ARG A 201 1.38 6.87 7.67
C ARG A 201 2.37 7.95 7.31
N SER A 202 2.09 9.20 7.67
CA SER A 202 2.96 10.36 7.41
C SER A 202 3.43 10.44 5.94
N GLY A 203 2.56 10.03 5.01
CA GLY A 203 2.85 9.97 3.58
C GLY A 203 3.69 8.78 3.12
N GLU A 204 4.14 7.90 4.01
CA GLU A 204 4.88 6.67 3.72
C GLU A 204 3.94 5.46 3.61
N VAL A 205 4.27 4.53 2.71
CA VAL A 205 3.55 3.27 2.55
C VAL A 205 4.28 2.19 3.35
N LEU A 206 3.55 1.53 4.24
CA LEU A 206 4.00 0.40 5.03
C LEU A 206 3.30 -0.86 4.52
N MET A 207 4.03 -1.97 4.44
CA MET A 207 3.48 -3.28 4.10
C MET A 207 3.57 -4.17 5.33
N ARG A 208 2.52 -4.95 5.59
CA ARG A 208 2.58 -5.98 6.61
C ARG A 208 3.41 -7.14 6.07
N ARG A 209 4.45 -7.53 6.82
CA ARG A 209 5.27 -8.69 6.54
C ARG A 209 4.36 -9.91 6.49
N GLN A 210 4.27 -10.52 5.31
CA GLN A 210 3.61 -11.80 5.18
C GLN A 210 4.53 -12.85 5.80
N GLU A 211 4.04 -13.58 6.79
CA GLU A 211 4.71 -14.81 7.19
C GLU A 211 4.66 -15.74 5.98
N ALA A 212 5.82 -16.18 5.51
CA ALA A 212 5.86 -17.19 4.46
C ALA A 212 5.05 -18.38 4.98
N ALA A 213 3.94 -18.71 4.31
CA ALA A 213 3.23 -19.95 4.58
C ALA A 213 4.29 -21.05 4.50
N ALA A 214 4.57 -21.71 5.63
CA ALA A 214 5.60 -22.72 5.72
C ALA A 214 5.37 -23.71 4.58
N GLY A 215 6.18 -23.57 3.53
CA GLY A 215 6.01 -24.34 2.31
C GLY A 215 6.10 -25.78 2.74
N GLY A 216 5.01 -26.53 2.55
CA GLY A 216 5.01 -27.95 2.76
C GLY A 216 6.12 -28.54 1.89
N VAL A 217 7.27 -28.80 2.52
CA VAL A 217 8.26 -29.70 1.97
C VAL A 217 7.54 -31.04 1.95
N ARG A 218 6.91 -31.35 0.80
CA ARG A 218 6.64 -32.74 0.45
C ARG A 218 7.99 -33.41 0.48
N ARG A 219 8.30 -34.06 1.60
CA ARG A 219 9.40 -35.01 1.71
C ARG A 219 9.18 -35.96 0.54
N ALA A 220 10.01 -35.84 -0.49
CA ALA A 220 10.06 -36.84 -1.53
C ALA A 220 10.34 -38.13 -0.78
N GLU A 221 9.33 -39.00 -0.69
CA GLU A 221 9.53 -40.35 -0.22
C GLU A 221 10.57 -40.97 -1.16
N ALA A 222 11.76 -41.21 -0.61
CA ALA A 222 12.80 -41.91 -1.31
C ALA A 222 12.25 -43.31 -1.63
N ARG A 223 11.93 -43.55 -2.90
CA ARG A 223 11.58 -44.87 -3.40
C ARG A 223 12.77 -45.79 -3.11
N PRO A 224 12.60 -46.91 -2.38
CA PRO A 224 13.71 -47.81 -2.11
C PRO A 224 14.25 -48.34 -3.44
N LEU A 225 15.57 -48.28 -3.60
CA LEU A 225 16.27 -48.89 -4.74
C LEU A 225 16.11 -50.41 -4.61
N ALA A 226 15.35 -51.03 -5.53
CA ALA A 226 15.25 -52.47 -5.59
C ALA A 226 16.64 -53.08 -5.87
N PRO A 227 17.02 -54.19 -5.23
CA PRO A 227 18.29 -54.85 -5.51
C PRO A 227 18.29 -55.42 -6.94
N ARG A 228 19.42 -55.25 -7.65
CA ARG A 228 19.64 -55.86 -8.96
C ARG A 228 19.77 -57.38 -8.80
N PRO A 229 19.07 -58.19 -9.62
CA PRO A 229 19.35 -59.62 -9.69
C PRO A 229 20.70 -59.87 -10.38
N ALA A 230 21.38 -60.93 -9.94
CA ALA A 230 22.59 -61.48 -10.57
C ALA A 230 22.23 -62.28 -11.84
#